data_AF-A0A1H5F3H8-F1
#
_entry.id   AF-A0A1H5F3H8-F1
#
_cell.length_a   1.000
_cell.length_b   1.000
_cell.length_c   1.000
_cell.angle_alpha   90.00
_cell.angle_beta   90.00
_cell.angle_gamma   90.00
#
_symmetry.space_group_name_H-M   'P 1'
#
loop_
_entity.id
_entity.type
_entity.pdbx_description
1 polymer ?
#
loop_
_entity_poly.entity_id
_entity_poly.type
_entity_poly.pdbx_seq_one_letter_code
_entity_poly.pdbx_strand_id
1 'polypeptide(L)' 'MTSNVKVSAHCGHDKEVRVTVTGITDHATGEVGVIETFTLQDGETAERAIYDSREVKAVEVLK' A
#
# COMPACT_ATOMS: atom_id res chain seq x y z
N MET A 1 8.22 -16.04 5.61
CA MET A 1 7.39 -15.51 6.71
C MET A 1 6.23 -14.73 6.09
N THR A 2 5.12 -14.62 6.81
CA THR A 2 3.93 -13.90 6.34
C THR A 2 3.42 -13.04 7.49
N SER A 3 3.09 -11.79 7.21
CA SER A 3 2.57 -10.82 8.16
C SER A 3 1.25 -10.26 7.65
N ASN A 4 0.29 -10.02 8.53
CA ASN A 4 -0.94 -9.32 8.16
C ASN A 4 -0.79 -7.83 8.49
N VAL A 5 -1.11 -6.99 7.53
CA VAL A 5 -1.10 -5.53 7.68
C VAL A 5 -2.52 -5.01 7.52
N LYS A 6 -2.94 -4.18 8.48
CA LYS A 6 -4.21 -3.47 8.46
C LYS A 6 -3.95 -1.98 8.28
N VAL A 7 -4.58 -1.39 7.27
CA VAL A 7 -4.55 0.06 7.01
C VAL A 7 -5.95 0.61 7.21
N SER A 8 -6.08 1.60 8.10
CA SER A 8 -7.32 2.33 8.33
C SER A 8 -7.10 3.78 7.91
N ALA A 9 -7.91 4.24 6.96
CA ALA A 9 -7.79 5.57 6.38
C ALA A 9 -8.54 6.60 7.21
N HIS A 10 -7.88 7.73 7.45
CA HIS A 10 -8.48 8.93 7.98
C HIS A 10 -7.95 10.13 7.21
N CYS A 11 -8.79 10.73 6.37
CA CYS A 11 -8.37 11.77 5.44
C CYS A 11 -9.52 12.77 5.15
N GLY A 12 -9.17 13.92 4.57
CA GLY A 12 -10.15 14.94 4.18
C GLY A 12 -11.09 14.49 3.05
N HIS A 13 -12.20 15.20 2.86
CA HIS A 13 -13.20 14.86 1.83
C HIS A 13 -12.68 14.95 0.38
N ASP A 14 -11.68 15.78 0.14
CA ASP A 14 -10.99 15.98 -1.14
C ASP A 14 -9.79 15.03 -1.34
N LYS A 15 -9.57 14.11 -0.39
CA LYS A 15 -8.40 13.23 -0.37
C LYS A 15 -8.78 11.77 -0.17
N GLU A 16 -7.87 10.90 -0.56
CA GLU A 16 -7.94 9.46 -0.32
C GLU A 16 -6.56 8.94 0.08
N VAL A 17 -6.51 7.78 0.73
CA VAL A 17 -5.25 7.10 1.04
C VAL A 17 -4.96 6.10 -0.06
N ARG A 18 -3.88 6.33 -0.81
CA ARG A 18 -3.35 5.35 -1.75
C ARG A 18 -2.42 4.40 -1.02
N VAL A 19 -2.76 3.11 -1.09
CA VAL A 19 -1.94 2.04 -0.55
C VAL A 19 -1.31 1.29 -1.72
N THR A 20 0.01 1.18 -1.70
CA THR A 20 0.79 0.44 -2.69
C THR A 20 1.56 -0.66 -2.00
N VAL A 21 1.45 -1.88 -2.54
CA VAL A 21 2.25 -3.04 -2.13
C VAL A 21 3.28 -3.32 -3.20
N THR A 22 4.55 -3.23 -2.81
CA THR A 22 5.70 -3.50 -3.67
C THR A 22 6.38 -4.81 -3.31
N GLY A 23 7.01 -5.45 -4.29
CA GLY A 23 7.81 -6.65 -4.14
C GLY A 23 9.32 -6.38 -4.12
N ILE A 24 10.08 -7.43 -4.44
CA ILE A 24 11.54 -7.39 -4.49
C ILE A 24 12.01 -6.36 -5.51
N THR A 25 12.98 -5.54 -5.11
CA THR A 25 13.73 -4.68 -6.02
C THR A 25 14.61 -5.54 -6.92
N ASP A 26 14.45 -5.40 -8.23
CA ASP A 26 15.43 -5.95 -9.17
C ASP A 26 16.76 -5.22 -8.97
N HIS A 27 17.79 -5.93 -8.53
CA HIS A 27 19.10 -5.34 -8.25
C HIS A 27 19.90 -4.95 -9.51
N ALA A 28 19.53 -5.46 -10.68
CA ALA A 28 20.17 -5.12 -11.94
C ALA A 28 19.59 -3.82 -12.54
N THR A 29 18.29 -3.59 -12.36
CA THR A 29 17.58 -2.42 -12.94
C THR A 29 17.23 -1.34 -11.92
N GLY A 30 17.22 -1.68 -10.63
CA GLY A 30 16.74 -0.84 -9.54
C GLY A 30 15.20 -0.74 -9.49
N GLU A 31 14.49 -1.48 -10.32
CA GLU A 31 13.03 -1.40 -10.43
C GLU A 31 12.35 -2.15 -9.28
N VAL A 32 11.34 -1.52 -8.68
CA VAL A 32 10.53 -2.13 -7.63
C VAL A 32 9.21 -2.57 -8.25
N GLY A 33 8.99 -3.89 -8.32
CA GLY A 33 7.75 -4.44 -8.86
C GLY A 33 6.54 -4.06 -8.01
N VAL A 34 5.58 -3.33 -8.58
CA VAL A 34 4.29 -3.06 -7.94
C VAL A 34 3.41 -4.29 -8.07
N ILE A 35 2.96 -4.82 -6.93
CA ILE A 35 2.10 -6.01 -6.85
C ILE A 35 0.62 -5.59 -6.84
N GLU A 36 0.29 -4.63 -5.99
CA GLU A 36 -1.09 -4.14 -5.82
C GLU A 36 -1.07 -2.63 -5.54
N THR A 37 -2.07 -1.92 -6.03
CA THR A 37 -2.35 -0.55 -5.61
C THR A 37 -3.87 -0.38 -5.51
N PHE A 38 -4.32 0.20 -4.40
CA PHE A 38 -5.72 0.50 -4.17
C PHE A 38 -5.85 1.79 -3.35
N THR A 39 -7.05 2.34 -3.30
CA THR A 39 -7.35 3.56 -2.54
C THR A 39 -8.37 3.26 -1.46
N LEU A 40 -8.30 4.03 -0.37
CA LEU A 40 -9.23 3.98 0.75
C LEU A 40 -9.79 5.39 1.00
N GLN A 41 -11.11 5.46 1.14
CA GLN A 41 -11.82 6.68 1.55
C GLN A 41 -11.75 6.86 3.07
N ASP A 42 -12.13 8.04 3.55
CA ASP A 42 -12.20 8.33 4.98
C ASP A 42 -13.10 7.31 5.72
N GLY A 43 -12.57 6.73 6.79
CA GLY A 43 -13.24 5.69 7.58
C GLY A 43 -13.13 4.27 7.01
N GLU A 44 -12.61 4.08 5.80
CA GLU A 44 -12.41 2.75 5.23
C GLU A 44 -11.18 2.05 5.82
N THR A 45 -11.19 0.72 5.73
CA THR A 45 -10.11 -0.12 6.23
C THR A 45 -9.89 -1.30 5.28
N ALA A 46 -8.63 -1.62 5.03
CA ALA A 46 -8.23 -2.83 4.32
C ALA A 46 -7.23 -3.64 5.13
N GLU A 47 -7.31 -4.96 4.98
CA GLU A 47 -6.34 -5.91 5.52
C GLU A 47 -5.72 -6.71 4.37
N ARG A 48 -4.40 -6.94 4.46
CA ARG A 48 -3.63 -7.69 3.46
C ARG A 48 -2.59 -8.57 4.12
N ALA A 49 -2.47 -9.79 3.61
CA ALA A 49 -1.36 -10.67 3.91
C ALA A 49 -0.15 -10.27 3.04
N ILE A 50 0.96 -9.96 3.70
CA ILE A 50 2.22 -9.54 3.10
C ILE A 50 3.24 -10.64 3.32
N TYR A 51 3.84 -11.10 2.23
CA TYR A 51 4.89 -12.14 2.22
C TYR A 51 6.27 -11.50 2.29
N ASP A 52 7.30 -12.31 2.54
CA ASP A 52 8.70 -11.85 2.58
C ASP A 52 9.07 -10.97 1.40
N SER A 53 9.93 -9.98 1.69
CA SER A 53 10.48 -9.04 0.71
C SER A 53 9.44 -8.19 -0.02
N ARG A 54 8.31 -7.92 0.64
CA ARG A 54 7.31 -6.95 0.20
C ARG A 54 7.22 -5.77 1.16
N GLU A 55 6.92 -4.60 0.62
CA GLU A 55 6.71 -3.37 1.38
C GLU A 55 5.28 -2.86 1.16
N VAL A 56 4.70 -2.26 2.21
CA VAL A 56 3.42 -1.57 2.13
C VAL A 56 3.66 -0.10 2.40
N LYS A 57 3.25 0.74 1.46
CA LYS A 57 3.32 2.20 1.57
C LYS A 57 1.90 2.79 1.48
N ALA A 58 1.51 3.56 2.49
CA ALA A 58 0.26 4.30 2.51
C ALA A 58 0.57 5.81 2.45
N VAL A 59 -0.05 6.51 1.51
CA VAL A 59 0.15 7.96 1.32
C VAL A 59 -1.19 8.62 1.04
N GLU A 60 -1.43 9.75 1.70
CA GLU A 60 -2.57 10.61 1.38
C GLU A 60 -2.34 11.33 0.05
N VAL A 61 -3.34 11.25 -0.85
CA VAL A 61 -3.33 11.87 -2.18
C VAL A 61 -4.65 12.60 -2.43
N LEU A 62 -4.68 13.52 -3.40
CA LEU A 62 -5.93 14.11 -3.89
C LEU A 62 -6.73 13.05 -4.66
N LYS A 63 -8.06 13.10 -4.55
CA LYS A 63 -8.99 12.27 -5.33
C LYS A 63 -8.96 12.59 -6.83
#